data_AF-A0A9P6DAL2-F1
#
_entry.id   AF-A0A9P6DAL2-F1
#
_cell.length_a   1.000
_cell.length_b   1.000
_cell.length_c   1.000
_cell.angle_alpha   90.00
_cell.angle_beta   90.00
_cell.angle_gamma   90.00
#
_symmetry.space_group_name_H-M   'P 1'
#
loop_
_entity.id
_entity.type
_entity.pdbx_description
1 polymer ?
#
loop_
_entity_poly.entity_id
_entity_poly.type
_entity_poly.pdbx_seq_one_letter_code
_entity_poly.pdbx_strand_id
1 'polypeptide(L)'
;MKSHWQPHSITDPSWKPYTHSGTYRTVWEDWWNQKGKGDELLLAGRDVDLESLANTDLADTQGKFYIREHHVQLYERLCKMAQRFSCGGVVLFGQPGTGKTYYLFFLLLKKLTKGEPVLFSLSKREVLYFSSGGVQSNTDIVPQDLLDLVPPKSQNPADRTWALINSDQGDGLPPPDALLQKFIFSFQAPSPRTSRYKAWTKQKGGKVLSVARWSRQELSHAVKLAARLPEQSDSERDLSINKAVSKWGWAPRDVIKYLQGQDKELEDDLTDTLGTLTSSQLFLRLKDPRGRSENKLSHILTSTYASAIMEDTTVLDFKSLYIAHRVRQQLDILHRDDTLKFIGHCCEHTESTALAGWAFENFVLEALTNADHNDDLFTPIPAAPSPLSSSTWSSTVSSTLLTPGHPTALMRARFDKTLKEVTLDGTKLYLPSQSNFPLLDAFYLVVDNDLRCVEVVVLQMTISLTHKGSVKGFAFLERLKDWLQSLTDKRIGPADKRQKLTAWRISFSYRLVVPRPTGDNVTFTWSFPGQFPASIAGPVSIQPVSSQLPVLSTEEDESLLDEVSD
;
A
#
# COMPACT_ATOMS: atom_id res chain seq x y z
N MET A 1 -48.71 17.49 7.82
CA MET A 1 -48.33 16.59 6.70
C MET A 1 -47.39 17.36 5.78
N LYS A 2 -46.10 17.04 5.74
CA LYS A 2 -45.21 17.58 4.70
C LYS A 2 -45.46 16.75 3.45
N SER A 3 -46.02 17.35 2.39
CA SER A 3 -46.06 16.69 1.08
C SER A 3 -44.62 16.51 0.63
N HIS A 4 -44.10 15.28 0.75
CA HIS A 4 -42.80 14.96 0.17
C HIS A 4 -42.94 15.14 -1.34
N TRP A 5 -42.22 16.11 -1.88
CA TRP A 5 -42.10 16.29 -3.32
C TRP A 5 -41.51 15.01 -3.90
N GLN A 6 -42.26 14.34 -4.78
CA GLN A 6 -41.82 13.14 -5.48
C GLN A 6 -41.79 13.44 -6.98
N PRO A 7 -40.60 13.57 -7.60
CA PRO A 7 -40.52 13.69 -9.04
C PRO A 7 -40.90 12.33 -9.64
N HIS A 8 -42.04 12.29 -10.34
CA HIS A 8 -42.61 11.04 -10.85
C HIS A 8 -41.99 10.57 -12.17
N SER A 9 -41.44 11.50 -12.98
CA SER A 9 -40.70 11.28 -14.23
C SER A 9 -40.10 12.61 -14.67
N ILE A 10 -38.97 12.61 -15.39
CA ILE A 10 -38.56 13.79 -16.16
C ILE A 10 -39.43 13.85 -17.41
N THR A 11 -40.03 15.01 -17.68
CA THR A 11 -40.97 15.20 -18.79
C THR A 11 -40.29 15.63 -20.09
N ASP A 12 -39.02 16.01 -20.00
CA ASP A 12 -38.23 16.45 -21.14
C ASP A 12 -38.07 15.33 -22.19
N PRO A 13 -38.36 15.60 -23.48
CA PRO A 13 -38.32 14.60 -24.55
C PRO A 13 -36.92 14.04 -24.85
N SER A 14 -35.84 14.67 -24.36
CA SER A 14 -34.48 14.13 -24.42
C SER A 14 -34.33 12.85 -23.58
N TRP A 15 -35.17 12.66 -22.55
CA TRP A 15 -35.19 11.47 -21.72
C TRP A 15 -36.09 10.40 -22.32
N LYS A 16 -35.48 9.33 -22.79
CA LYS A 16 -36.20 8.20 -23.39
C LYS A 16 -36.44 7.14 -22.32
N PRO A 17 -37.59 6.44 -22.32
CA PRO A 17 -37.74 5.23 -21.53
C PRO A 17 -36.58 4.28 -21.84
N TYR A 18 -35.98 3.70 -20.81
CA TYR A 18 -34.88 2.76 -21.00
C TYR A 18 -35.44 1.45 -21.57
N THR A 19 -35.22 1.23 -22.86
CA THR A 19 -35.81 0.11 -23.62
C THR A 19 -34.93 -1.13 -23.71
N HIS A 20 -33.71 -1.10 -23.17
CA HIS A 20 -32.87 -2.29 -23.09
C HIS A 20 -33.49 -3.28 -22.09
N SER A 21 -34.30 -4.19 -22.63
CA SER A 21 -34.90 -5.29 -21.90
C SER A 21 -33.79 -6.13 -21.26
N GLY A 22 -33.79 -6.24 -19.92
CA GLY A 22 -32.99 -7.24 -19.22
C GLY A 22 -31.75 -6.75 -18.46
N THR A 23 -31.54 -5.44 -18.25
CA THR A 23 -30.41 -4.94 -17.41
C THR A 23 -30.90 -4.10 -16.23
N TYR A 24 -30.87 -2.77 -16.35
CA TYR A 24 -31.18 -1.81 -15.29
C TYR A 24 -32.67 -1.70 -14.98
N ARG A 25 -33.54 -2.00 -15.95
CA ARG A 25 -34.98 -2.07 -15.72
C ARG A 25 -35.33 -3.16 -14.72
N THR A 26 -34.75 -4.35 -14.86
CA THR A 26 -34.92 -5.46 -13.91
C THR A 26 -34.40 -5.08 -12.53
N VAL A 27 -33.23 -4.42 -12.45
CA VAL A 27 -32.72 -3.89 -11.17
C VAL A 27 -33.71 -2.91 -10.53
N TRP A 28 -34.36 -2.03 -11.31
CA TRP A 28 -35.38 -1.14 -10.80
C TRP A 28 -36.63 -1.90 -10.31
N GLU A 29 -37.17 -2.81 -11.11
CA GLU A 29 -38.36 -3.62 -10.79
C GLU A 29 -38.14 -4.43 -9.49
N ASP A 30 -36.94 -4.98 -9.31
CA ASP A 30 -36.60 -5.86 -8.18
C ASP A 30 -36.26 -5.13 -6.88
N TRP A 31 -35.90 -3.84 -6.93
CA TRP A 31 -35.36 -3.11 -5.78
C TRP A 31 -36.13 -1.83 -5.43
N TRP A 32 -36.94 -1.27 -6.33
CA TRP A 32 -37.64 -0.01 -6.09
C TRP A 32 -38.65 -0.13 -4.94
N ASN A 33 -38.52 0.73 -3.93
CA ASN A 33 -39.34 0.78 -2.72
C ASN A 33 -39.39 -0.54 -1.93
N GLN A 34 -38.40 -1.42 -2.11
CA GLN A 34 -38.25 -2.68 -1.39
C GLN A 34 -37.45 -2.51 -0.10
N LYS A 35 -37.96 -1.73 0.86
CA LYS A 35 -37.23 -1.38 2.10
C LYS A 35 -36.76 -2.61 2.88
N GLY A 36 -37.63 -3.59 3.10
CA GLY A 36 -37.30 -4.82 3.83
C GLY A 36 -36.15 -5.61 3.18
N LYS A 37 -36.16 -5.73 1.85
CA LYS A 37 -35.08 -6.34 1.07
C LYS A 37 -33.76 -5.58 1.25
N GLY A 38 -33.81 -4.25 1.28
CA GLY A 38 -32.63 -3.41 1.51
C GLY A 38 -32.02 -3.56 2.91
N ASP A 39 -32.85 -3.70 3.94
CA ASP A 39 -32.40 -3.87 5.32
C ASP A 39 -31.82 -5.27 5.56
N GLU A 40 -32.30 -6.29 4.84
CA GLU A 40 -31.82 -7.67 4.94
C GLU A 40 -30.58 -7.95 4.08
N LEU A 41 -30.59 -7.52 2.81
CA LEU A 41 -29.56 -7.91 1.83
C LEU A 41 -28.40 -6.92 1.75
N LEU A 42 -28.61 -5.65 2.09
CA LEU A 42 -27.57 -4.61 1.96
C LEU A 42 -26.79 -4.40 3.26
N LEU A 43 -26.34 -5.51 3.85
CA LEU A 43 -25.55 -5.59 5.08
C LEU A 43 -24.11 -5.98 4.79
N ALA A 44 -23.18 -5.55 5.64
CA ALA A 44 -21.77 -5.94 5.55
C ALA A 44 -21.60 -7.47 5.64
N GLY A 45 -20.68 -8.01 4.85
CA GLY A 45 -20.44 -9.46 4.80
C GLY A 45 -21.37 -10.24 3.90
N ARG A 46 -22.32 -9.59 3.21
CA ARG A 46 -23.26 -10.23 2.28
C ARG A 46 -22.84 -10.04 0.83
N ASP A 47 -23.14 -11.05 0.02
CA ASP A 47 -23.08 -10.95 -1.43
C ASP A 47 -24.44 -10.50 -1.96
N VAL A 48 -24.43 -9.63 -2.96
CA VAL A 48 -25.62 -9.22 -3.71
C VAL A 48 -25.52 -9.78 -5.10
N ASP A 49 -26.62 -10.38 -5.57
CA ASP A 49 -26.75 -10.87 -6.93
C ASP A 49 -27.59 -9.91 -7.78
N LEU A 50 -27.00 -9.42 -8.87
CA LEU A 50 -27.64 -8.66 -9.92
C LEU A 50 -27.46 -9.41 -11.24
N GLU A 51 -28.08 -10.60 -11.36
CA GLU A 51 -28.01 -11.47 -12.54
C GLU A 51 -28.24 -10.72 -13.86
N SER A 52 -29.14 -9.73 -13.87
CA SER A 52 -29.44 -8.89 -15.04
C SER A 52 -28.23 -8.06 -15.53
N LEU A 53 -27.20 -7.89 -14.70
CA LEU A 53 -25.95 -7.19 -15.02
C LEU A 53 -24.77 -8.14 -15.24
N ALA A 54 -24.98 -9.47 -15.20
CA ALA A 54 -23.93 -10.46 -15.31
C ALA A 54 -23.20 -10.46 -16.67
N ASN A 55 -23.80 -9.88 -17.71
CA ASN A 55 -23.22 -9.78 -19.04
C ASN A 55 -22.81 -8.35 -19.42
N THR A 56 -22.85 -7.41 -18.48
CA THR A 56 -22.57 -5.99 -18.74
C THR A 56 -21.50 -5.45 -17.78
N ASP A 57 -21.88 -4.55 -16.88
CA ASP A 57 -20.97 -3.78 -16.03
C ASP A 57 -20.38 -4.60 -14.87
N LEU A 58 -20.93 -5.79 -14.61
CA LEU A 58 -20.52 -6.72 -13.55
C LEU A 58 -20.11 -8.09 -14.11
N ALA A 59 -19.65 -8.16 -15.36
CA ALA A 59 -19.30 -9.42 -16.00
C ALA A 59 -18.16 -10.18 -15.31
N ASP A 60 -17.20 -9.44 -14.75
CA ASP A 60 -16.03 -10.04 -14.05
C ASP A 60 -16.44 -10.85 -12.80
N THR A 61 -17.63 -10.61 -12.26
CA THR A 61 -18.18 -11.27 -11.07
C THR A 61 -19.53 -11.92 -11.32
N GLN A 62 -19.90 -12.14 -12.58
CA GLN A 62 -21.19 -12.74 -12.98
C GLN A 62 -22.40 -12.03 -12.35
N GLY A 63 -22.36 -10.70 -12.25
CA GLY A 63 -23.47 -9.93 -11.67
C GLY A 63 -23.44 -9.83 -10.14
N LYS A 64 -22.50 -10.51 -9.47
CA LYS A 64 -22.43 -10.54 -8.01
C LYS A 64 -21.45 -9.52 -7.46
N PHE A 65 -21.68 -9.01 -6.26
CA PHE A 65 -20.65 -8.26 -5.55
C PHE A 65 -20.80 -8.33 -4.03
N TYR A 66 -19.66 -8.25 -3.34
CA TYR A 66 -19.58 -8.32 -1.89
C TYR A 66 -19.76 -6.94 -1.24
N ILE A 67 -20.59 -6.86 -0.19
CA ILE A 67 -20.77 -5.66 0.62
C ILE A 67 -19.76 -5.63 1.76
N ARG A 68 -18.89 -4.64 1.69
CA ARG A 68 -17.86 -4.38 2.69
C ARG A 68 -18.45 -3.65 3.89
N GLU A 69 -17.86 -3.87 5.06
CA GLU A 69 -18.13 -3.08 6.27
C GLU A 69 -17.92 -1.58 5.99
N HIS A 70 -16.83 -1.26 5.28
CA HIS A 70 -16.54 0.10 4.88
C HIS A 70 -17.62 0.73 3.98
N HIS A 71 -18.35 -0.06 3.17
CA HIS A 71 -19.44 0.47 2.35
C HIS A 71 -20.59 1.00 3.22
N VAL A 72 -20.97 0.25 4.25
CA VAL A 72 -22.04 0.63 5.18
C VAL A 72 -21.66 1.91 5.94
N GLN A 73 -20.46 1.94 6.52
CA GLN A 73 -19.93 3.09 7.24
C GLN A 73 -19.85 4.35 6.36
N LEU A 74 -19.35 4.19 5.12
CA LEU A 74 -19.24 5.30 4.18
C LEU A 74 -20.62 5.82 3.77
N TYR A 75 -21.63 4.96 3.63
CA TYR A 75 -23.00 5.38 3.28
C TYR A 75 -23.63 6.26 4.36
N GLU A 76 -23.54 5.86 5.63
CA GLU A 76 -24.04 6.66 6.75
C GLU A 76 -23.40 8.04 6.77
N ARG A 77 -22.09 8.07 6.53
CA ARG A 77 -21.31 9.31 6.45
C ARG A 77 -21.77 10.18 5.29
N LEU A 78 -22.00 9.60 4.11
CA LEU A 78 -22.52 10.32 2.95
C LEU A 78 -23.91 10.90 3.20
N CYS A 79 -24.80 10.17 3.87
CA CYS A 79 -26.11 10.70 4.26
C CYS A 79 -25.98 11.96 5.13
N LYS A 80 -25.09 11.93 6.14
CA LYS A 80 -24.79 13.12 6.99
C LYS A 80 -24.20 14.28 6.17
N MET A 81 -23.38 13.99 5.16
CA MET A 81 -22.77 15.01 4.30
C MET A 81 -23.78 15.62 3.32
N ALA A 82 -24.68 14.80 2.75
CA ALA A 82 -25.73 15.26 1.84
C ALA A 82 -26.71 16.22 2.54
N GLN A 83 -26.88 16.12 3.85
CA GLN A 83 -27.67 17.05 4.66
C GLN A 83 -27.00 18.41 4.88
N ARG A 84 -25.71 18.58 4.55
CA ARG A 84 -24.97 19.84 4.72
C ARG A 84 -25.00 20.67 3.44
N PHE A 85 -25.50 21.90 3.53
CA PHE A 85 -25.47 22.87 2.41
C PHE A 85 -24.05 23.14 1.88
N SER A 86 -23.04 23.08 2.75
CA SER A 86 -21.65 23.33 2.39
C SER A 86 -20.98 22.19 1.60
N CYS A 87 -21.62 21.02 1.49
CA CYS A 87 -21.11 19.87 0.77
C CYS A 87 -21.93 19.64 -0.50
N GLY A 88 -21.42 20.09 -1.65
CA GLY A 88 -22.05 19.89 -2.95
C GLY A 88 -21.92 18.46 -3.50
N GLY A 89 -21.04 17.64 -2.92
CA GLY A 89 -20.84 16.27 -3.38
C GLY A 89 -19.59 15.64 -2.78
N VAL A 90 -19.32 14.40 -3.19
CA VAL A 90 -18.16 13.61 -2.75
C VAL A 90 -17.44 12.98 -3.93
N VAL A 91 -16.11 12.93 -3.85
CA VAL A 91 -15.25 12.08 -4.69
C VAL A 91 -14.73 10.94 -3.83
N LEU A 92 -14.99 9.70 -4.27
CA LEU A 92 -14.39 8.51 -3.73
C LEU A 92 -13.02 8.26 -4.37
N PHE A 93 -11.98 8.44 -3.57
CA PHE A 93 -10.59 8.31 -3.94
C PHE A 93 -10.06 6.93 -3.56
N GLY A 94 -9.32 6.31 -4.47
CA GLY A 94 -8.68 5.03 -4.23
C GLY A 94 -8.06 4.49 -5.50
N GLN A 95 -7.12 3.56 -5.34
CA GLN A 95 -6.43 2.94 -6.47
C GLN A 95 -7.40 2.27 -7.46
N PRO A 96 -7.04 2.14 -8.75
CA PRO A 96 -7.77 1.31 -9.67
C PRO A 96 -7.94 -0.11 -9.10
N GLY A 97 -9.13 -0.70 -9.30
CA GLY A 97 -9.36 -2.08 -8.85
C GLY A 97 -9.68 -2.26 -7.37
N THR A 98 -9.80 -1.19 -6.58
CA THR A 98 -10.20 -1.24 -5.15
C THR A 98 -11.71 -1.37 -4.92
N GLY A 99 -12.50 -1.49 -5.97
CA GLY A 99 -13.94 -1.73 -5.88
C GLY A 99 -14.84 -0.49 -5.86
N LYS A 100 -14.33 0.69 -6.25
CA LYS A 100 -15.12 1.94 -6.28
C LYS A 100 -16.41 1.84 -7.11
N THR A 101 -16.36 1.15 -8.25
CA THR A 101 -17.54 0.92 -9.11
C THR A 101 -18.60 0.08 -8.39
N TYR A 102 -18.21 -0.98 -7.69
CA TYR A 102 -19.12 -1.79 -6.89
C TYR A 102 -19.77 -0.98 -5.76
N TYR A 103 -19.05 -0.01 -5.20
CA TYR A 103 -19.65 0.91 -4.23
C TYR A 103 -20.74 1.82 -4.85
N LEU A 104 -20.61 2.22 -6.12
CA LEU A 104 -21.69 2.95 -6.82
C LEU A 104 -22.95 2.10 -6.95
N PHE A 105 -22.81 0.80 -7.24
CA PHE A 105 -23.94 -0.13 -7.27
C PHE A 105 -24.58 -0.28 -5.88
N PHE A 106 -23.78 -0.42 -4.83
CA PHE A 106 -24.29 -0.42 -3.46
C PHE A 106 -25.11 0.84 -3.13
N LEU A 107 -24.60 2.03 -3.51
CA LEU A 107 -25.33 3.29 -3.34
C LEU A 107 -26.62 3.34 -4.15
N LEU A 108 -26.60 2.85 -5.39
CA LEU A 108 -27.79 2.74 -6.24
C LEU A 108 -28.86 1.89 -5.55
N LEU A 109 -28.52 0.68 -5.10
CA LEU A 109 -29.48 -0.20 -4.43
C LEU A 109 -30.02 0.42 -3.12
N LYS A 110 -29.18 1.11 -2.34
CA LYS A 110 -29.64 1.85 -1.14
C LYS A 110 -30.62 2.97 -1.49
N LYS A 111 -30.53 3.58 -2.67
CA LYS A 111 -31.50 4.59 -3.14
C LYS A 111 -32.78 3.95 -3.64
N LEU A 112 -32.69 2.91 -4.46
CA LEU A 112 -33.85 2.20 -5.00
C LEU A 112 -34.72 1.60 -3.89
N THR A 113 -34.11 0.93 -2.90
CA THR A 113 -34.84 0.33 -1.76
C THR A 113 -35.64 1.34 -0.95
N LYS A 114 -35.20 2.60 -0.92
CA LYS A 114 -35.91 3.71 -0.28
C LYS A 114 -36.96 4.38 -1.16
N GLY A 115 -37.04 4.00 -2.44
CA GLY A 115 -37.86 4.67 -3.45
C GLY A 115 -37.38 6.09 -3.73
N GLU A 116 -36.08 6.35 -3.57
CA GLU A 116 -35.49 7.67 -3.79
C GLU A 116 -34.98 7.81 -5.23
N PRO A 117 -35.32 8.91 -5.93
CA PRO A 117 -34.81 9.17 -7.27
C PRO A 117 -33.29 9.31 -7.29
N VAL A 118 -32.66 8.78 -8.33
CA VAL A 118 -31.20 8.81 -8.47
C VAL A 118 -30.78 8.84 -9.94
N LEU A 119 -29.78 9.67 -10.23
CA LEU A 119 -29.07 9.68 -11.51
C LEU A 119 -27.87 8.73 -11.39
N PHE A 120 -27.64 7.90 -12.40
CA PHE A 120 -26.58 6.90 -12.42
C PHE A 120 -25.88 6.92 -13.77
N SER A 121 -24.57 7.08 -13.77
CA SER A 121 -23.75 7.18 -14.99
C SER A 121 -22.49 6.34 -14.80
N LEU A 122 -22.44 5.17 -15.45
CA LEU A 122 -21.23 4.33 -15.46
C LEU A 122 -20.31 4.58 -16.66
N SER A 123 -20.90 5.07 -17.74
CA SER A 123 -20.21 5.49 -18.95
C SER A 123 -20.42 6.99 -19.15
N LYS A 124 -19.50 7.64 -19.88
CA LYS A 124 -19.50 9.10 -20.00
C LYS A 124 -20.62 9.68 -20.86
N ARG A 125 -21.36 8.82 -21.57
CA ARG A 125 -22.42 9.27 -22.49
C ARG A 125 -23.78 9.02 -21.89
N GLU A 126 -24.04 7.81 -21.40
CA GLU A 126 -25.37 7.49 -20.89
C GLU A 126 -25.53 7.86 -19.41
N VAL A 127 -26.57 8.65 -19.14
CA VAL A 127 -27.09 8.88 -17.81
C VAL A 127 -28.43 8.19 -17.69
N LEU A 128 -28.56 7.33 -16.68
CA LEU A 128 -29.80 6.68 -16.29
C LEU A 128 -30.45 7.48 -15.17
N TYR A 129 -31.76 7.68 -15.25
CA TYR A 129 -32.58 8.27 -14.19
C TYR A 129 -33.57 7.23 -13.68
N PHE A 130 -33.42 6.86 -12.41
CA PHE A 130 -34.33 5.96 -11.71
C PHE A 130 -35.34 6.79 -10.93
N SER A 131 -36.63 6.55 -11.15
CA SER A 131 -37.73 7.26 -10.50
C SER A 131 -38.91 6.33 -10.22
N SER A 132 -40.02 6.85 -9.67
CA SER A 132 -41.23 6.05 -9.52
C SER A 132 -41.86 5.64 -10.86
N GLY A 133 -41.55 6.35 -11.95
CA GLY A 133 -42.03 6.06 -13.30
C GLY A 133 -41.20 5.03 -14.07
N GLY A 134 -40.16 4.47 -13.46
CA GLY A 134 -39.25 3.52 -14.10
C GLY A 134 -37.85 4.09 -14.32
N VAL A 135 -37.17 3.57 -15.34
CA VAL A 135 -35.82 3.98 -15.74
C VAL A 135 -35.90 4.74 -17.06
N GLN A 136 -35.32 5.94 -17.10
CA GLN A 136 -35.13 6.73 -18.31
C GLN A 136 -33.62 6.84 -18.62
N SER A 137 -33.25 7.06 -19.88
CA SER A 137 -31.87 7.38 -20.26
C SER A 137 -31.74 8.60 -21.16
N ASN A 138 -30.61 9.28 -21.04
CA ASN A 138 -30.22 10.42 -21.85
C ASN A 138 -28.70 10.35 -22.14
N THR A 139 -28.30 10.51 -23.40
CA THR A 139 -26.90 10.44 -23.85
C THR A 139 -26.21 11.79 -23.99
N ASP A 140 -26.99 12.88 -24.03
CA ASP A 140 -26.54 14.23 -24.40
C ASP A 140 -27.10 15.25 -23.42
N ILE A 141 -27.04 14.89 -22.14
CA ILE A 141 -27.67 15.64 -21.06
C ILE A 141 -27.08 17.05 -20.91
N VAL A 142 -27.96 18.05 -20.97
CA VAL A 142 -27.62 19.45 -20.65
C VAL A 142 -28.25 19.88 -19.32
N PRO A 143 -27.74 20.93 -18.65
CA PRO A 143 -28.27 21.37 -17.37
C PRO A 143 -29.78 21.67 -17.37
N GLN A 144 -30.32 22.10 -18.50
CA GLN A 144 -31.75 22.40 -18.71
C GLN A 144 -32.63 21.15 -18.57
N ASP A 145 -32.13 19.98 -18.98
CA ASP A 145 -32.85 18.71 -18.93
C ASP A 145 -33.10 18.24 -17.48
N LEU A 146 -32.44 18.87 -16.50
CA LEU A 146 -32.52 18.55 -15.08
C LEU A 146 -33.30 19.59 -14.27
N LEU A 147 -33.94 20.56 -14.92
CA LEU A 147 -34.73 21.59 -14.22
C LEU A 147 -35.89 20.98 -13.43
N ASP A 148 -36.49 19.89 -13.93
CA ASP A 148 -37.52 19.11 -13.23
C ASP A 148 -37.00 18.48 -11.93
N LEU A 149 -35.68 18.36 -11.76
CA LEU A 149 -35.05 17.82 -10.55
C LEU A 149 -34.68 18.91 -9.52
N VAL A 150 -34.88 20.19 -9.84
CA VAL A 150 -34.58 21.29 -8.92
C VAL A 150 -35.58 21.26 -7.78
N PRO A 151 -35.15 21.05 -6.52
CA PRO A 151 -36.06 21.11 -5.40
C PRO A 151 -36.65 22.53 -5.29
N PRO A 152 -37.91 22.68 -4.88
CA PRO A 152 -38.49 24.01 -4.59
C PRO A 152 -37.58 24.84 -3.66
N LYS A 153 -37.49 26.15 -3.90
CA LYS A 153 -36.56 27.10 -3.25
C LYS A 153 -36.55 27.11 -1.71
N SER A 154 -37.48 26.41 -1.05
CA SER A 154 -37.66 26.36 0.40
C SER A 154 -37.07 25.12 1.11
N GLN A 155 -36.32 24.26 0.40
CA GLN A 155 -36.07 22.89 0.88
C GLN A 155 -34.71 22.56 1.52
N ASN A 156 -34.79 21.50 2.31
CA ASN A 156 -33.75 20.87 3.11
C ASN A 156 -32.67 20.28 2.17
N PRO A 157 -31.36 20.40 2.45
CA PRO A 157 -30.31 19.79 1.62
C PRO A 157 -30.47 18.28 1.41
N ALA A 158 -31.18 17.62 2.33
CA ALA A 158 -31.55 16.22 2.25
C ALA A 158 -32.40 15.88 1.00
N ASP A 159 -33.11 16.85 0.44
CA ASP A 159 -34.03 16.66 -0.69
C ASP A 159 -33.31 16.71 -2.06
N ARG A 160 -31.98 16.90 -2.08
CA ARG A 160 -31.20 16.91 -3.33
C ARG A 160 -31.18 15.53 -3.97
N THR A 161 -31.42 15.48 -5.27
CA THR A 161 -31.22 14.26 -6.08
C THR A 161 -29.74 13.90 -6.11
N TRP A 162 -29.44 12.61 -5.91
CA TRP A 162 -28.08 12.10 -5.97
C TRP A 162 -27.70 11.78 -7.41
N ALA A 163 -26.47 12.10 -7.80
CA ALA A 163 -25.88 11.63 -9.06
C ALA A 163 -24.67 10.76 -8.76
N LEU A 164 -24.77 9.47 -9.09
CA LEU A 164 -23.73 8.46 -8.91
C LEU A 164 -22.95 8.33 -10.21
N ILE A 165 -21.69 8.72 -10.21
CA ILE A 165 -20.91 8.96 -11.43
C ILE A 165 -19.63 8.12 -11.38
N ASN A 166 -19.46 7.22 -12.35
CA ASN A 166 -18.21 6.55 -12.60
C ASN A 166 -17.39 7.36 -13.60
N SER A 167 -16.30 7.98 -13.13
CA SER A 167 -15.44 8.82 -13.99
C SER A 167 -14.17 8.09 -14.45
N ASP A 168 -14.13 6.75 -14.33
CA ASP A 168 -12.96 5.91 -14.63
C ASP A 168 -12.79 5.57 -16.12
N GLN A 169 -13.82 5.68 -16.97
CA GLN A 169 -13.75 5.26 -18.39
C GLN A 169 -12.72 6.12 -19.17
N GLY A 170 -11.86 5.46 -19.96
CA GLY A 170 -10.51 5.91 -20.34
C GLY A 170 -10.36 7.05 -21.36
N ASP A 171 -11.43 7.68 -21.80
CA ASP A 171 -11.50 8.69 -22.86
C ASP A 171 -11.15 10.14 -22.43
N GLY A 172 -10.69 10.34 -21.19
CA GLY A 172 -10.21 11.65 -20.71
C GLY A 172 -11.27 12.74 -20.51
N LEU A 173 -12.48 12.58 -21.03
CA LEU A 173 -13.58 13.54 -20.90
C LEU A 173 -14.09 13.67 -19.45
N PRO A 174 -14.47 14.87 -18.98
CA PRO A 174 -15.12 15.08 -17.69
C PRO A 174 -16.56 14.53 -17.68
N PRO A 175 -17.17 14.30 -16.50
CA PRO A 175 -18.61 14.04 -16.39
C PRO A 175 -19.43 15.17 -17.03
N PRO A 176 -20.66 14.89 -17.53
CA PRO A 176 -21.54 15.94 -18.04
C PRO A 176 -21.78 17.03 -17.00
N ASP A 177 -21.63 18.30 -17.40
CA ASP A 177 -21.80 19.47 -16.51
C ASP A 177 -23.19 19.52 -15.85
N ALA A 178 -24.20 18.91 -16.47
CA ALA A 178 -25.53 18.74 -15.91
C ALA A 178 -25.52 17.95 -14.58
N LEU A 179 -24.71 16.89 -14.47
CA LEU A 179 -24.60 16.09 -13.24
C LEU A 179 -23.84 16.82 -12.13
N LEU A 180 -23.20 17.93 -12.49
CA LEU A 180 -22.40 18.76 -11.60
C LEU A 180 -23.15 20.03 -11.19
N GLN A 181 -24.48 20.11 -11.30
CA GLN A 181 -25.27 21.27 -10.87
C GLN A 181 -25.38 21.40 -9.34
N LYS A 182 -25.72 22.59 -8.80
CA LYS A 182 -25.64 22.86 -7.34
C LYS A 182 -26.76 22.15 -6.54
N PHE A 183 -27.88 21.91 -7.19
CA PHE A 183 -29.04 21.23 -6.63
C PHE A 183 -28.90 19.70 -6.67
N ILE A 184 -27.86 19.19 -7.34
CA ILE A 184 -27.51 17.76 -7.37
C ILE A 184 -26.43 17.50 -6.31
N PHE A 185 -26.58 16.40 -5.56
CA PHE A 185 -25.50 15.87 -4.73
C PHE A 185 -24.71 14.84 -5.53
N SER A 186 -23.60 15.26 -6.14
CA SER A 186 -22.81 14.35 -6.99
C SER A 186 -21.86 13.49 -6.15
N PHE A 187 -21.88 12.19 -6.38
CA PHE A 187 -20.93 11.22 -5.86
C PHE A 187 -20.11 10.64 -7.02
N GLN A 188 -18.83 10.96 -7.09
CA GLN A 188 -17.95 10.53 -8.17
C GLN A 188 -17.00 9.43 -7.69
N ALA A 189 -16.78 8.41 -8.52
CA ALA A 189 -15.75 7.39 -8.32
C ALA A 189 -14.68 7.46 -9.45
N PRO A 190 -13.85 8.53 -9.49
CA PRO A 190 -12.84 8.69 -10.51
C PRO A 190 -11.56 7.88 -10.22
N SER A 191 -10.76 7.69 -11.25
CA SER A 191 -9.36 7.26 -11.17
C SER A 191 -8.62 8.25 -10.28
N PRO A 192 -7.51 7.87 -9.60
CA PRO A 192 -6.75 8.77 -8.74
C PRO A 192 -6.00 9.91 -9.47
N ARG A 193 -6.63 10.53 -10.49
CA ARG A 193 -6.17 11.71 -11.22
C ARG A 193 -6.95 12.95 -10.74
N THR A 194 -6.37 13.78 -9.87
CA THR A 194 -7.08 14.95 -9.33
C THR A 194 -7.47 15.97 -10.38
N SER A 195 -6.76 16.06 -11.51
CA SER A 195 -7.11 16.96 -12.61
C SER A 195 -8.56 16.80 -13.04
N ARG A 196 -9.12 15.59 -12.92
CA ARG A 196 -10.51 15.26 -13.30
C ARG A 196 -11.57 15.87 -12.38
N TYR A 197 -11.27 16.10 -11.11
CA TYR A 197 -12.29 16.49 -10.12
C TYR A 197 -11.90 17.69 -9.24
N LYS A 198 -10.67 18.19 -9.30
CA LYS A 198 -10.18 19.27 -8.43
C LYS A 198 -10.91 20.59 -8.64
N ALA A 199 -11.17 20.98 -9.89
CA ALA A 199 -11.91 22.20 -10.19
C ALA A 199 -13.32 22.12 -9.61
N TRP A 200 -13.97 20.96 -9.81
CA TRP A 200 -15.29 20.66 -9.30
C TRP A 200 -15.36 20.64 -7.76
N THR A 201 -14.45 19.93 -7.07
CA THR A 201 -14.45 19.88 -5.60
C THR A 201 -14.30 21.28 -5.01
N LYS A 202 -13.45 22.12 -5.60
CA LYS A 202 -13.31 23.53 -5.20
C LYS A 202 -14.61 24.33 -5.43
N GLN A 203 -15.21 24.22 -6.61
CA GLN A 203 -16.43 24.97 -6.97
C GLN A 203 -17.64 24.58 -6.10
N LYS A 204 -17.71 23.33 -5.66
CA LYS A 204 -18.88 22.75 -4.97
C LYS A 204 -18.73 22.59 -3.47
N GLY A 205 -17.57 22.94 -2.91
CA GLY A 205 -17.24 22.51 -1.55
C GLY A 205 -17.27 20.98 -1.42
N GLY A 206 -16.94 20.28 -2.51
CA GLY A 206 -16.92 18.82 -2.56
C GLY A 206 -15.86 18.26 -1.64
N LYS A 207 -16.11 17.06 -1.11
CA LYS A 207 -15.19 16.35 -0.21
C LYS A 207 -14.56 15.17 -0.93
N VAL A 208 -13.34 14.83 -0.55
CA VAL A 208 -12.63 13.66 -1.08
C VAL A 208 -12.53 12.65 0.04
N LEU A 209 -13.17 11.49 -0.13
CA LEU A 209 -13.14 10.39 0.83
C LEU A 209 -12.28 9.27 0.25
N SER A 210 -11.43 8.66 1.06
CA SER A 210 -10.60 7.53 0.59
C SER A 210 -11.28 6.20 0.88
N VAL A 211 -11.10 5.21 0.01
CA VAL A 211 -11.56 3.84 0.25
C VAL A 211 -10.64 3.16 1.27
N ALA A 212 -11.20 2.41 2.22
CA ALA A 212 -10.41 1.57 3.11
C ALA A 212 -9.71 0.42 2.36
N ARG A 213 -8.51 0.04 2.83
CA ARG A 213 -7.79 -1.16 2.36
C ARG A 213 -8.67 -2.40 2.52
N TRP A 214 -8.57 -3.35 1.59
CA TRP A 214 -9.29 -4.61 1.70
C TRP A 214 -8.70 -5.46 2.82
N SER A 215 -9.57 -6.07 3.63
CA SER A 215 -9.15 -7.09 4.58
C SER A 215 -8.92 -8.42 3.87
N ARG A 216 -8.22 -9.35 4.54
CA ARG A 216 -7.98 -10.69 4.00
C ARG A 216 -9.28 -11.47 3.78
N GLN A 217 -10.23 -11.36 4.70
CA GLN A 217 -11.55 -11.97 4.56
C GLN A 217 -12.28 -11.39 3.35
N GLU A 218 -12.27 -10.06 3.19
CA GLU A 218 -12.91 -9.40 2.04
C GLU A 218 -12.28 -9.86 0.71
N LEU A 219 -10.94 -9.99 0.65
CA LEU A 219 -10.26 -10.51 -0.55
C LEU A 219 -10.65 -11.96 -0.86
N SER A 220 -10.75 -12.82 0.16
CA SER A 220 -11.19 -14.21 -0.03
C SER A 220 -12.61 -14.27 -0.64
N HIS A 221 -13.52 -13.41 -0.18
CA HIS A 221 -14.85 -13.26 -0.79
C HIS A 221 -14.79 -12.73 -2.23
N ALA A 222 -14.03 -11.67 -2.50
CA ALA A 222 -13.91 -11.12 -3.85
C ALA A 222 -13.34 -12.15 -4.85
N VAL A 223 -12.39 -12.97 -4.42
CA VAL A 223 -11.81 -14.07 -5.22
C VAL A 223 -12.86 -15.15 -5.50
N LYS A 224 -13.70 -15.52 -4.53
CA LYS A 224 -14.82 -16.46 -4.72
C LYS A 224 -15.82 -15.98 -5.77
N LEU A 225 -16.03 -14.66 -5.86
CA LEU A 225 -16.95 -14.07 -6.82
C LEU A 225 -16.38 -13.94 -8.24
N ALA A 226 -15.06 -14.06 -8.42
CA ALA A 226 -14.44 -13.83 -9.71
C ALA A 226 -14.76 -14.97 -10.72
N ALA A 227 -15.38 -14.60 -11.85
CA ALA A 227 -15.98 -15.53 -12.81
C ALA A 227 -15.02 -16.56 -13.45
N ARG A 228 -13.71 -16.32 -13.40
CA ARG A 228 -12.69 -17.04 -14.19
C ARG A 228 -11.69 -17.83 -13.35
N LEU A 229 -11.93 -17.96 -12.05
CA LEU A 229 -11.03 -18.70 -11.16
C LEU A 229 -11.55 -20.13 -10.94
N PRO A 230 -10.66 -21.14 -10.94
CA PRO A 230 -11.05 -22.50 -10.63
C PRO A 230 -11.54 -22.59 -9.18
N GLU A 231 -12.45 -23.53 -8.91
CA GLU A 231 -12.79 -23.87 -7.54
C GLU A 231 -11.55 -24.41 -6.82
N GLN A 232 -11.30 -23.86 -5.64
CA GLN A 232 -10.18 -24.22 -4.77
C GLN A 232 -10.71 -24.42 -3.35
N SER A 233 -10.03 -25.25 -2.56
CA SER A 233 -10.28 -25.29 -1.12
C SER A 233 -10.01 -23.93 -0.49
N ASP A 234 -10.64 -23.64 0.65
CA ASP A 234 -10.42 -22.37 1.35
C ASP A 234 -8.95 -22.17 1.74
N SER A 235 -8.24 -23.25 2.13
CA SER A 235 -6.81 -23.21 2.47
C SER A 235 -5.90 -22.90 1.28
N GLU A 236 -6.13 -23.51 0.11
CA GLU A 236 -5.34 -23.26 -1.10
C GLU A 236 -5.56 -21.84 -1.61
N ARG A 237 -6.81 -21.37 -1.55
CA ARG A 237 -7.16 -19.99 -1.93
C ARG A 237 -6.46 -18.99 -1.03
N ASP A 238 -6.50 -19.19 0.28
CA ASP A 238 -5.86 -18.29 1.24
C ASP A 238 -4.33 -18.24 1.06
N LEU A 239 -3.69 -19.37 0.79
CA LEU A 239 -2.26 -19.41 0.47
C LEU A 239 -1.96 -18.64 -0.82
N SER A 240 -2.79 -18.81 -1.85
CA SER A 240 -2.63 -18.13 -3.14
C SER A 240 -2.87 -16.62 -3.02
N ILE A 241 -3.84 -16.20 -2.21
CA ILE A 241 -4.09 -14.79 -1.88
C ILE A 241 -2.88 -14.20 -1.16
N ASN A 242 -2.26 -14.90 -0.20
CA ASN A 242 -1.08 -14.39 0.49
C ASN A 242 0.08 -14.16 -0.47
N LYS A 243 0.33 -15.09 -1.40
CA LYS A 243 1.34 -14.94 -2.45
C LYS A 243 1.04 -13.74 -3.36
N ALA A 244 -0.23 -13.56 -3.74
CA ALA A 244 -0.65 -12.44 -4.55
C ALA A 244 -0.47 -11.10 -3.83
N VAL A 245 -0.88 -11.02 -2.56
CA VAL A 245 -0.81 -9.80 -1.74
C VAL A 245 0.64 -9.44 -1.42
N SER A 246 1.50 -10.41 -1.08
CA SER A 246 2.91 -10.16 -0.78
C SER A 246 3.67 -9.62 -2.00
N LYS A 247 3.23 -9.97 -3.22
CA LYS A 247 3.82 -9.49 -4.46
C LYS A 247 3.16 -8.22 -5.01
N TRP A 248 1.84 -8.16 -5.07
CA TRP A 248 1.07 -7.13 -5.81
C TRP A 248 0.20 -6.23 -4.94
N GLY A 249 0.09 -6.52 -3.64
CA GLY A 249 -0.68 -5.74 -2.68
C GLY A 249 -2.17 -6.11 -2.58
N TRP A 250 -2.92 -5.25 -1.91
CA TRP A 250 -4.28 -5.54 -1.42
C TRP A 250 -5.42 -5.18 -2.38
N ALA A 251 -5.13 -4.83 -3.64
CA ALA A 251 -6.19 -4.49 -4.60
C ALA A 251 -6.80 -5.77 -5.18
N PRO A 252 -8.12 -6.01 -5.05
CA PRO A 252 -8.76 -7.22 -5.58
C PRO A 252 -8.46 -7.48 -7.05
N ARG A 253 -8.40 -6.43 -7.87
CA ARG A 253 -8.05 -6.54 -9.30
C ARG A 253 -6.70 -7.21 -9.49
N ASP A 254 -5.67 -6.74 -8.80
CA ASP A 254 -4.29 -7.23 -8.98
C ASP A 254 -4.16 -8.66 -8.44
N VAL A 255 -4.82 -8.93 -7.30
CA VAL A 255 -4.91 -10.28 -6.72
C VAL A 255 -5.59 -11.25 -7.71
N ILE A 256 -6.75 -10.88 -8.26
CA ILE A 256 -7.49 -11.73 -9.21
C ILE A 256 -6.67 -11.93 -10.49
N LYS A 257 -6.04 -10.89 -11.04
CA LYS A 257 -5.14 -11.00 -12.20
C LYS A 257 -4.02 -12.01 -11.96
N TYR A 258 -3.36 -11.91 -10.81
CA TYR A 258 -2.31 -12.86 -10.42
C TYR A 258 -2.84 -14.30 -10.38
N LEU A 259 -4.00 -14.53 -9.73
CA LEU A 259 -4.62 -15.85 -9.63
C LEU A 259 -5.12 -16.39 -10.98
N GLN A 260 -5.41 -15.52 -11.95
CA GLN A 260 -5.74 -15.88 -13.33
C GLN A 260 -4.49 -16.20 -14.19
N GLY A 261 -3.29 -16.22 -13.59
CA GLY A 261 -2.04 -16.48 -14.30
C GLY A 261 -1.49 -15.27 -15.07
N GLN A 262 -1.99 -14.06 -14.80
CA GLN A 262 -1.53 -12.81 -15.43
C GLN A 262 -0.37 -12.14 -14.68
N ASP A 263 0.40 -12.90 -13.89
CA ASP A 263 1.56 -12.39 -13.14
C ASP A 263 2.60 -11.73 -14.07
N LYS A 264 2.79 -12.28 -15.28
CA LYS A 264 3.70 -11.71 -16.27
C LYS A 264 3.25 -10.33 -16.74
N GLU A 265 1.97 -10.12 -16.99
CA GLU A 265 1.44 -8.81 -17.41
C GLU A 265 1.65 -7.75 -16.32
N LEU A 266 1.41 -8.12 -15.05
CA LEU A 266 1.67 -7.25 -13.90
C LEU A 266 3.16 -6.90 -13.76
N GLU A 267 4.04 -7.87 -14.03
CA GLU A 267 5.50 -7.70 -13.99
C GLU A 267 6.03 -6.85 -15.15
N ASP A 268 5.48 -7.01 -16.35
CA ASP A 268 5.80 -6.18 -17.52
C ASP A 268 5.37 -4.72 -17.25
N ASP A 269 4.13 -4.50 -16.75
CA ASP A 269 3.63 -3.18 -16.34
C ASP A 269 4.50 -2.52 -15.26
N LEU A 270 4.95 -3.30 -14.27
CA LEU A 270 5.87 -2.85 -13.23
C LEU A 270 7.21 -2.43 -13.81
N THR A 271 7.79 -3.28 -14.67
CA THR A 271 9.10 -3.04 -15.30
C THR A 271 9.08 -1.79 -16.17
N ASP A 272 8.06 -1.62 -17.01
CA ASP A 272 7.86 -0.42 -17.83
C ASP A 272 7.74 0.85 -16.97
N THR A 273 7.02 0.75 -15.86
CA THR A 273 6.83 1.86 -14.92
C THR A 273 8.14 2.24 -14.24
N LEU A 274 8.91 1.25 -13.79
CA LEU A 274 10.22 1.44 -13.16
C LEU A 274 11.22 2.07 -14.14
N GLY A 275 11.20 1.68 -15.42
CA GLY A 275 12.11 2.24 -16.44
C GLY A 275 11.99 3.75 -16.63
N THR A 276 10.88 4.36 -16.20
CA THR A 276 10.64 5.82 -16.26
C THR A 276 10.67 6.52 -14.91
N LEU A 277 10.86 5.77 -13.82
CA LEU A 277 10.73 6.27 -12.45
C LEU A 277 11.97 7.08 -12.03
N THR A 278 11.74 8.25 -11.44
CA THR A 278 12.78 9.05 -10.76
C THR A 278 12.41 9.34 -9.31
N SER A 279 13.41 9.60 -8.46
CA SER A 279 13.19 9.96 -7.04
C SER A 279 12.26 11.17 -6.90
N SER A 280 12.45 12.18 -7.75
CA SER A 280 11.60 13.38 -7.82
C SER A 280 10.14 13.07 -8.11
N GLN A 281 9.86 12.14 -9.03
CA GLN A 281 8.48 11.75 -9.34
C GLN A 281 7.80 11.04 -8.16
N LEU A 282 8.52 10.14 -7.49
CA LEU A 282 8.01 9.46 -6.30
C LEU A 282 7.76 10.46 -5.16
N PHE A 283 8.67 11.42 -4.99
CA PHE A 283 8.53 12.45 -3.97
C PHE A 283 7.38 13.42 -4.24
N LEU A 284 7.21 13.86 -5.50
CA LEU A 284 6.05 14.64 -5.92
C LEU A 284 4.74 13.90 -5.64
N ARG A 285 4.74 12.57 -5.77
CA ARG A 285 3.60 11.73 -5.45
C ARG A 285 3.29 11.70 -3.95
N LEU A 286 4.30 11.69 -3.10
CA LEU A 286 4.14 11.74 -1.64
C LEU A 286 3.62 13.06 -1.12
N LYS A 287 4.13 14.17 -1.68
CA LYS A 287 3.62 15.51 -1.37
C LYS A 287 2.18 15.73 -1.83
N ASP A 288 1.73 14.96 -2.81
CA ASP A 288 0.37 15.01 -3.33
C ASP A 288 -0.23 13.60 -3.45
N PRO A 289 -0.60 12.97 -2.30
CA PRO A 289 -1.18 11.62 -2.27
C PRO A 289 -2.46 11.51 -3.09
N ARG A 290 -3.13 12.65 -3.33
CA ARG A 290 -4.33 12.74 -4.15
C ARG A 290 -3.99 12.97 -5.62
N GLY A 291 -2.92 13.71 -5.91
CA GLY A 291 -2.13 13.68 -7.13
C GLY A 291 -2.65 14.55 -8.28
N ARG A 292 -1.94 15.64 -8.62
CA ARG A 292 -2.00 16.36 -9.92
C ARG A 292 -1.26 15.63 -11.06
N SER A 293 -0.38 14.70 -10.71
CA SER A 293 0.44 13.94 -11.65
C SER A 293 -0.39 12.85 -12.32
N GLU A 294 -0.45 12.86 -13.66
CA GLU A 294 -1.17 11.88 -14.48
C GLU A 294 -0.44 10.52 -14.60
N ASN A 295 0.60 10.30 -13.79
CA ASN A 295 1.57 9.25 -14.06
C ASN A 295 1.04 7.86 -13.69
N LYS A 296 1.31 6.90 -14.60
CA LYS A 296 1.14 5.44 -14.41
C LYS A 296 1.71 4.94 -13.07
N LEU A 297 2.74 5.62 -12.56
CA LEU A 297 3.38 5.41 -11.25
C LEU A 297 2.35 5.16 -10.13
N SER A 298 1.29 5.97 -10.06
CA SER A 298 0.33 5.89 -8.96
C SER A 298 -0.43 4.56 -8.94
N HIS A 299 -0.75 4.02 -10.13
CA HIS A 299 -1.58 2.84 -10.31
C HIS A 299 -0.81 1.54 -10.09
N ILE A 300 0.52 1.56 -10.22
CA ILE A 300 1.34 0.36 -10.24
C ILE A 300 2.20 0.27 -8.97
N LEU A 301 2.85 1.37 -8.57
CA LEU A 301 3.81 1.33 -7.46
C LEU A 301 3.17 1.51 -6.09
N THR A 302 2.22 2.43 -6.00
CA THR A 302 1.69 2.89 -4.71
C THR A 302 0.27 2.42 -4.46
N SER A 303 -0.10 2.27 -3.19
CA SER A 303 -1.46 2.12 -2.72
C SER A 303 -1.92 3.37 -1.97
N THR A 304 -3.16 3.79 -2.19
CA THR A 304 -3.79 4.86 -1.41
C THR A 304 -5.06 4.36 -0.77
N TYR A 305 -5.20 4.62 0.54
CA TYR A 305 -6.33 4.14 1.33
C TYR A 305 -6.65 5.11 2.48
N ALA A 306 -7.84 4.97 3.06
CA ALA A 306 -8.22 5.72 4.25
C ALA A 306 -7.38 5.28 5.46
N SER A 307 -6.87 6.24 6.23
CA SER A 307 -6.27 5.96 7.54
C SER A 307 -7.31 5.37 8.49
N ALA A 308 -6.91 4.39 9.28
CA ALA A 308 -7.74 3.83 10.34
C ALA A 308 -7.80 4.73 11.58
N ILE A 309 -6.77 5.57 11.78
CA ILE A 309 -6.59 6.40 12.98
C ILE A 309 -7.21 7.78 12.77
N MET A 310 -6.99 8.37 11.60
CA MET A 310 -7.42 9.74 11.30
C MET A 310 -8.50 9.75 10.21
N GLU A 311 -9.72 10.15 10.59
CA GLU A 311 -10.79 10.37 9.61
C GLU A 311 -10.35 11.38 8.53
N ASP A 312 -10.66 11.08 7.26
CA ASP A 312 -10.31 11.88 6.07
C ASP A 312 -8.82 11.99 5.71
N THR A 313 -7.93 11.37 6.47
CA THR A 313 -6.52 11.26 6.08
C THR A 313 -6.35 10.13 5.08
N THR A 314 -5.64 10.44 3.99
CA THR A 314 -5.27 9.47 2.96
C THR A 314 -3.86 9.01 3.27
N VAL A 315 -3.68 7.71 3.47
CA VAL A 315 -2.36 7.09 3.56
C VAL A 315 -1.87 6.77 2.15
N LEU A 316 -0.58 7.00 1.90
CA LEU A 316 0.12 6.56 0.70
C LEU A 316 1.25 5.62 1.11
N ASP A 317 1.29 4.44 0.50
CA ASP A 317 2.34 3.45 0.74
C ASP A 317 2.69 2.74 -0.57
N PHE A 318 3.73 1.90 -0.59
CA PHE A 318 3.90 0.96 -1.68
C PHE A 318 2.77 -0.08 -1.65
N LYS A 319 2.45 -0.67 -2.81
CA LYS A 319 1.44 -1.74 -2.86
C LYS A 319 1.87 -2.97 -2.05
N SER A 320 3.16 -3.29 -2.09
CA SER A 320 3.78 -4.45 -1.44
C SER A 320 5.25 -4.20 -1.16
N LEU A 321 5.84 -5.01 -0.28
CA LEU A 321 7.30 -5.03 -0.04
C LEU A 321 8.08 -5.42 -1.29
N TYR A 322 7.55 -6.34 -2.10
CA TYR A 322 8.15 -6.69 -3.39
C TYR A 322 8.30 -5.46 -4.30
N ILE A 323 7.25 -4.66 -4.44
CA ILE A 323 7.27 -3.44 -5.26
C ILE A 323 8.21 -2.41 -4.66
N ALA A 324 8.20 -2.23 -3.33
CA ALA A 324 9.15 -1.34 -2.64
C ALA A 324 10.61 -1.72 -2.95
N HIS A 325 10.91 -3.02 -2.92
CA HIS A 325 12.25 -3.52 -3.26
C HIS A 325 12.60 -3.29 -4.75
N ARG A 326 11.67 -3.52 -5.67
CA ARG A 326 11.90 -3.26 -7.10
C ARG A 326 12.12 -1.77 -7.38
N VAL A 327 11.39 -0.89 -6.69
CA VAL A 327 11.62 0.56 -6.72
C VAL A 327 13.01 0.91 -6.18
N ARG A 328 13.42 0.30 -5.08
CA ARG A 328 14.77 0.47 -4.51
C ARG A 328 15.87 0.08 -5.50
N GLN A 329 15.74 -1.08 -6.14
CA GLN A 329 16.72 -1.54 -7.12
C GLN A 329 16.86 -0.57 -8.29
N GLN A 330 15.74 0.04 -8.71
CA GLN A 330 15.69 0.98 -9.83
C GLN A 330 16.23 2.37 -9.48
N LEU A 331 15.85 2.91 -8.32
CA LEU A 331 16.26 4.26 -7.88
C LEU A 331 17.67 4.28 -7.28
N ASP A 332 18.25 3.11 -7.01
CA ASP A 332 19.51 2.92 -6.30
C ASP A 332 19.56 3.73 -4.99
N ILE A 333 20.43 4.73 -4.90
CA ILE A 333 20.62 5.55 -3.70
C ILE A 333 19.71 6.77 -3.78
N LEU A 334 18.86 6.93 -2.78
CA LEU A 334 18.22 8.21 -2.54
C LEU A 334 19.24 9.22 -1.99
N HIS A 335 19.23 10.44 -2.53
CA HIS A 335 19.96 11.55 -1.91
C HIS A 335 19.44 11.80 -0.49
N ARG A 336 20.34 12.17 0.42
CA ARG A 336 20.04 12.47 1.83
C ARG A 336 18.81 13.32 2.02
N ASP A 337 18.76 14.44 1.33
CA ASP A 337 17.65 15.38 1.46
C ASP A 337 16.33 14.75 1.04
N ASP A 338 16.32 13.93 0.00
CA ASP A 338 15.12 13.21 -0.41
C ASP A 338 14.75 12.18 0.65
N THR A 339 15.71 11.38 1.10
CA THR A 339 15.53 10.38 2.16
C THR A 339 14.93 10.98 3.44
N LEU A 340 15.45 12.11 3.90
CA LEU A 340 14.92 12.81 5.08
C LEU A 340 13.49 13.31 4.85
N LYS A 341 13.14 13.74 3.64
CA LYS A 341 11.76 14.10 3.32
C LYS A 341 10.83 12.88 3.30
N PHE A 342 11.29 11.71 2.80
CA PHE A 342 10.54 10.45 2.87
C PHE A 342 10.29 10.02 4.32
N ILE A 343 11.36 10.04 5.14
CA ILE A 343 11.31 9.77 6.58
C ILE A 343 10.30 10.70 7.26
N GLY A 344 10.38 12.01 7.03
CA GLY A 344 9.45 12.99 7.59
C GLY A 344 7.98 12.72 7.22
N HIS A 345 7.71 12.34 5.97
CA HIS A 345 6.36 11.94 5.55
C HIS A 345 5.87 10.68 6.28
N CYS A 346 6.75 9.68 6.43
CA CYS A 346 6.41 8.45 7.13
C CYS A 346 6.18 8.67 8.63
N CYS A 347 6.82 9.67 9.24
CA CYS A 347 6.52 10.06 10.62
C CYS A 347 5.07 10.50 10.82
N GLU A 348 4.48 11.14 9.81
CA GLU A 348 3.10 11.63 9.86
C GLU A 348 2.08 10.51 9.58
N HIS A 349 2.54 9.38 9.03
CA HIS A 349 1.71 8.28 8.55
C HIS A 349 2.30 6.94 8.98
N THR A 350 1.94 6.49 10.18
CA THR A 350 2.43 5.23 10.77
C THR A 350 2.08 4.00 9.93
N GLU A 351 1.10 4.11 9.04
CA GLU A 351 0.68 3.02 8.15
C GLU A 351 1.56 2.88 6.88
N SER A 352 2.53 3.78 6.66
CA SER A 352 3.46 3.75 5.50
C SER A 352 4.76 2.98 5.81
N THR A 353 4.66 1.80 6.44
CA THR A 353 5.79 1.03 6.98
C THR A 353 6.82 0.65 5.92
N ALA A 354 6.37 0.15 4.77
CA ALA A 354 7.25 -0.30 3.68
C ALA A 354 8.07 0.87 3.11
N LEU A 355 7.42 2.02 2.88
CA LEU A 355 8.09 3.23 2.44
C LEU A 355 9.09 3.75 3.48
N ALA A 356 8.70 3.73 4.75
CA ALA A 356 9.51 4.19 5.87
C ALA A 356 10.78 3.34 6.04
N GLY A 357 10.64 2.02 5.97
CA GLY A 357 11.76 1.08 6.06
C GLY A 357 12.77 1.30 4.93
N TRP A 358 12.29 1.42 3.70
CA TRP A 358 13.15 1.70 2.55
C TRP A 358 13.90 3.04 2.66
N ALA A 359 13.21 4.11 3.07
CA ALA A 359 13.84 5.41 3.26
C ALA A 359 14.87 5.36 4.39
N PHE A 360 14.54 4.75 5.53
CA PHE A 360 15.46 4.59 6.64
C PHE A 360 16.72 3.80 6.25
N GLU A 361 16.55 2.71 5.50
CA GLU A 361 17.68 1.92 5.02
C GLU A 361 18.60 2.74 4.10
N ASN A 362 18.05 3.52 3.17
CA ASN A 362 18.85 4.41 2.32
C ASN A 362 19.62 5.45 3.12
N PHE A 363 19.01 5.99 4.17
CA PHE A 363 19.63 6.96 5.05
C PHE A 363 20.88 6.39 5.74
N VAL A 364 20.74 5.18 6.29
CA VAL A 364 21.86 4.46 6.94
C VAL A 364 22.95 4.15 5.94
N LEU A 365 22.58 3.63 4.77
CA LEU A 365 23.54 3.30 3.71
C LEU A 365 24.30 4.54 3.24
N GLU A 366 23.64 5.68 3.09
CA GLU A 366 24.29 6.94 2.74
C GLU A 366 25.24 7.40 3.84
N ALA A 367 24.82 7.37 5.11
CA ALA A 367 25.67 7.73 6.24
C ALA A 367 26.93 6.84 6.35
N LEU A 368 26.82 5.55 6.03
CA LEU A 368 27.97 4.63 6.03
C LEU A 368 28.94 4.84 4.86
N THR A 369 28.46 5.43 3.76
CA THR A 369 29.22 5.54 2.50
C THR A 369 29.71 6.95 2.20
N ASN A 370 29.27 7.94 2.98
CA ASN A 370 29.70 9.33 2.86
C ASN A 370 30.33 9.82 4.17
N ALA A 371 31.63 10.14 4.13
CA ALA A 371 32.38 10.61 5.30
C ALA A 371 31.82 11.93 5.87
N ASP A 372 31.16 12.75 5.05
CA ASP A 372 30.55 14.01 5.47
C ASP A 372 29.30 13.81 6.34
N HIS A 373 28.85 12.56 6.51
CA HIS A 373 27.64 12.19 7.25
C HIS A 373 27.92 11.25 8.43
N ASN A 374 29.19 11.15 8.87
CA ASN A 374 29.58 10.33 10.01
C ASN A 374 28.87 10.74 11.33
N ASP A 375 28.43 11.99 11.43
CA ASP A 375 27.70 12.50 12.60
C ASP A 375 26.29 11.93 12.75
N ASP A 376 25.77 11.24 11.73
CA ASP A 376 24.45 10.63 11.79
C ASP A 376 24.42 9.30 12.51
N LEU A 377 25.55 8.59 12.55
CA LEU A 377 25.66 7.26 13.12
C LEU A 377 26.23 7.35 14.53
N PHE A 378 25.40 6.98 15.51
CA PHE A 378 25.83 6.95 16.89
C PHE A 378 26.63 5.69 17.21
N THR A 379 27.40 5.76 18.30
CA THR A 379 28.13 4.59 18.81
C THR A 379 27.15 3.45 19.13
N PRO A 380 27.41 2.21 18.66
CA PRO A 380 26.56 1.07 18.96
C PRO A 380 26.46 0.80 20.47
N ILE A 381 25.24 0.58 20.95
CA ILE A 381 24.92 0.24 22.34
C ILE A 381 24.80 -1.27 22.46
N PRO A 382 25.56 -1.96 23.34
CA PRO A 382 25.44 -3.39 23.53
C PRO A 382 24.01 -3.80 23.91
N ALA A 383 23.48 -4.84 23.28
CA ALA A 383 22.19 -5.44 23.61
C ALA A 383 22.36 -6.54 24.66
N ALA A 384 21.44 -6.58 25.62
CA ALA A 384 21.41 -7.60 26.65
C ALA A 384 20.52 -8.77 26.20
N PRO A 385 20.90 -10.03 26.49
CA PRO A 385 19.99 -11.16 26.30
C PRO A 385 18.76 -10.98 27.18
N SER A 386 17.59 -11.29 26.62
CA SER A 386 16.33 -11.26 27.33
C SER A 386 16.34 -12.34 28.43
N PRO A 387 15.90 -12.03 29.66
CA PRO A 387 15.81 -13.02 30.72
C PRO A 387 14.79 -14.13 30.41
N LEU A 388 13.87 -13.88 29.47
CA LEU A 388 12.81 -14.81 29.08
C LEU A 388 13.21 -15.75 27.94
N SER A 389 14.23 -15.41 27.16
CA SER A 389 14.65 -16.20 26.01
C SER A 389 16.12 -15.98 25.70
N SER A 390 16.89 -17.07 25.66
CA SER A 390 18.30 -17.05 25.21
C SER A 390 18.46 -16.71 23.73
N SER A 391 17.37 -16.70 22.96
CA SER A 391 17.34 -16.34 21.56
C SER A 391 16.71 -14.97 21.31
N THR A 392 16.55 -14.14 22.34
CA THR A 392 16.04 -12.78 22.18
C THR A 392 16.97 -11.79 22.87
N TRP A 393 17.28 -10.69 22.20
CA TRP A 393 18.08 -9.60 22.71
C TRP A 393 17.24 -8.34 22.75
N SER A 394 17.48 -7.52 23.75
CA SER A 394 16.81 -6.23 23.91
C SER A 394 17.81 -5.17 24.31
N SER A 395 17.60 -3.96 23.82
CA SER A 395 18.26 -2.79 24.36
C SER A 395 17.31 -1.59 24.33
N THR A 396 17.40 -0.82 25.41
CA THR A 396 16.61 0.39 25.60
C THR A 396 17.47 1.57 25.16
N VAL A 397 17.01 2.27 24.14
CA VAL A 397 17.69 3.45 23.63
C VAL A 397 17.13 4.67 24.36
N SER A 398 18.01 5.38 25.08
CA SER A 398 17.69 6.68 25.69
C SER A 398 17.99 7.82 24.72
N SER A 399 17.27 8.93 24.89
CA SER A 399 17.43 10.15 24.10
C SER A 399 18.69 10.95 24.47
N THR A 400 19.47 10.59 25.49
CA THR A 400 20.62 11.38 25.97
C THR A 400 21.95 11.07 25.25
N LEU A 401 22.62 12.15 24.79
CA LEU A 401 23.96 12.30 24.19
C LEU A 401 24.76 11.00 23.92
N LEU A 402 24.70 10.54 22.67
CA LEU A 402 25.62 9.56 22.11
C LEU A 402 26.67 10.29 21.26
N THR A 403 27.94 9.88 21.36
CA THR A 403 29.01 10.43 20.53
C THR A 403 29.04 9.73 19.16
N PRO A 404 29.19 10.48 18.05
CA PRO A 404 29.41 9.89 16.73
C PRO A 404 30.72 9.11 16.70
N GLY A 405 30.75 8.04 15.90
CA GLY A 405 31.95 7.21 15.81
C GLY A 405 31.96 6.30 14.59
N HIS A 406 32.55 6.78 13.49
CA HIS A 406 33.19 5.92 12.48
C HIS A 406 34.08 6.77 11.56
N PRO A 407 35.34 6.38 11.24
CA PRO A 407 36.28 7.30 10.56
C PRO A 407 36.34 7.17 9.03
N THR A 408 35.70 6.18 8.41
CA THR A 408 35.98 5.86 6.99
C THR A 408 34.73 5.59 6.18
N ALA A 409 34.54 6.36 5.10
CA ALA A 409 33.51 6.10 4.10
C ALA A 409 33.71 4.74 3.43
N LEU A 410 32.67 3.92 3.41
CA LEU A 410 32.69 2.63 2.74
C LEU A 410 32.28 2.75 1.26
N MET A 411 32.93 1.98 0.39
CA MET A 411 32.55 1.79 -1.01
C MET A 411 31.51 0.68 -1.14
N ARG A 412 30.42 0.94 -1.85
CA ARG A 412 29.38 -0.09 -2.06
C ARG A 412 29.88 -1.17 -3.00
N ALA A 413 29.66 -2.42 -2.63
CA ALA A 413 29.86 -3.59 -3.46
C ALA A 413 28.60 -4.44 -3.37
N ARG A 414 28.12 -4.97 -4.49
CA ARG A 414 27.04 -5.96 -4.45
C ARG A 414 27.63 -7.37 -4.29
N PHE A 415 26.81 -8.30 -3.82
CA PHE A 415 27.15 -9.71 -3.76
C PHE A 415 25.91 -10.58 -4.05
N ASP A 416 26.13 -11.72 -4.70
CA ASP A 416 25.11 -12.74 -4.89
C ASP A 416 25.31 -13.93 -3.92
N LYS A 417 24.47 -14.96 -4.07
CA LYS A 417 24.54 -16.19 -3.27
C LYS A 417 25.87 -16.96 -3.43
N THR A 418 26.71 -16.63 -4.42
CA THR A 418 28.00 -17.29 -4.69
C THR A 418 29.17 -16.67 -3.93
N LEU A 419 28.99 -15.47 -3.36
CA LEU A 419 30.00 -14.74 -2.58
C LEU A 419 31.29 -14.39 -3.35
N LYS A 420 31.35 -14.63 -4.67
CA LYS A 420 32.56 -14.40 -5.49
C LYS A 420 33.04 -12.94 -5.47
N GLU A 421 32.11 -12.01 -5.30
CA GLU A 421 32.38 -10.57 -5.23
C GLU A 421 32.89 -10.11 -3.85
N VAL A 422 32.78 -10.98 -2.84
CA VAL A 422 33.24 -10.70 -1.46
C VAL A 422 34.75 -10.93 -1.38
N THR A 423 35.46 -9.90 -0.92
CA THR A 423 36.92 -9.82 -0.80
C THR A 423 37.31 -9.43 0.63
N LEU A 424 38.55 -9.68 1.05
CA LEU A 424 39.09 -9.21 2.35
C LEU A 424 39.45 -7.71 2.30
N ASP A 425 38.47 -6.88 1.95
CA ASP A 425 38.61 -5.44 1.79
C ASP A 425 37.74 -4.72 2.82
N GLY A 426 38.39 -4.11 3.82
CA GLY A 426 37.70 -3.39 4.89
C GLY A 426 37.13 -2.03 4.46
N THR A 427 37.30 -1.64 3.20
CA THR A 427 36.73 -0.41 2.65
C THR A 427 35.39 -0.64 1.97
N LYS A 428 34.88 -1.88 1.91
CA LYS A 428 33.65 -2.21 1.19
C LYS A 428 32.45 -2.45 2.10
N LEU A 429 31.30 -1.89 1.70
CA LEU A 429 29.97 -2.19 2.22
C LEU A 429 29.27 -3.14 1.23
N TYR A 430 29.09 -4.38 1.65
CA TYR A 430 28.48 -5.44 0.85
C TYR A 430 26.96 -5.41 0.95
N LEU A 431 26.29 -5.26 -0.19
CA LEU A 431 24.84 -5.22 -0.35
C LEU A 431 24.36 -6.44 -1.13
N PRO A 432 23.27 -7.10 -0.71
CA PRO A 432 22.74 -8.24 -1.44
C PRO A 432 22.21 -7.83 -2.81
N SER A 433 22.54 -8.61 -3.84
CA SER A 433 22.02 -8.44 -5.21
C SER A 433 20.58 -8.92 -5.37
N GLN A 434 20.10 -9.80 -4.48
CA GLN A 434 18.74 -10.35 -4.51
C GLN A 434 17.85 -9.71 -3.44
N SER A 435 16.55 -9.65 -3.71
CA SER A 435 15.53 -9.23 -2.75
C SER A 435 15.40 -10.23 -1.60
N ASN A 436 15.06 -9.73 -0.41
CA ASN A 436 14.74 -10.53 0.78
C ASN A 436 15.89 -11.45 1.17
N PHE A 437 17.09 -10.90 1.42
CA PHE A 437 18.12 -11.67 2.09
C PHE A 437 17.70 -11.85 3.55
N PRO A 438 17.43 -13.09 3.99
CA PRO A 438 16.99 -13.29 5.35
C PRO A 438 18.15 -12.95 6.30
N LEU A 439 17.87 -12.16 7.35
CA LEU A 439 18.75 -11.86 8.49
C LEU A 439 19.80 -10.73 8.34
N LEU A 440 19.97 -10.14 7.15
CA LEU A 440 20.80 -8.93 7.00
C LEU A 440 20.40 -8.08 5.80
N ASP A 441 20.57 -6.77 5.93
CA ASP A 441 20.40 -5.80 4.85
C ASP A 441 21.73 -5.43 4.20
N ALA A 442 22.82 -5.44 4.99
CA ALA A 442 24.17 -5.19 4.52
C ALA A 442 25.22 -5.81 5.47
N PHE A 443 26.48 -5.90 5.05
CA PHE A 443 27.60 -6.14 5.96
C PHE A 443 28.89 -5.48 5.48
N TYR A 444 29.85 -5.29 6.38
CA TYR A 444 31.22 -4.88 6.03
C TYR A 444 32.23 -5.63 6.89
N LEU A 445 33.51 -5.53 6.50
CA LEU A 445 34.60 -6.24 7.16
C LEU A 445 35.50 -5.26 7.92
N VAL A 446 35.88 -5.63 9.14
CA VAL A 446 36.99 -5.00 9.86
C VAL A 446 38.13 -6.01 9.86
N VAL A 447 39.19 -5.69 9.10
CA VAL A 447 40.33 -6.59 8.89
C VAL A 447 41.52 -6.09 9.67
N ASP A 448 41.93 -6.84 10.68
CA ASP A 448 43.14 -6.61 11.45
C ASP A 448 44.21 -7.62 11.00
N ASN A 449 45.20 -7.14 10.23
CA ASN A 449 46.25 -8.01 9.71
C ASN A 449 47.25 -8.42 10.80
N ASP A 450 47.43 -7.60 11.83
CA ASP A 450 48.41 -7.84 12.90
C ASP A 450 47.89 -8.93 13.85
N LEU A 451 46.61 -8.83 14.21
CA LEU A 451 45.91 -9.84 15.01
C LEU A 451 45.39 -11.02 14.19
N ARG A 452 45.54 -10.96 12.85
CA ARG A 452 44.99 -11.94 11.90
C ARG A 452 43.51 -12.21 12.17
N CYS A 453 42.75 -11.13 12.33
CA CYS A 453 41.33 -11.19 12.67
C CYS A 453 40.50 -10.53 11.57
N VAL A 454 39.37 -11.15 11.23
CA VAL A 454 38.33 -10.57 10.39
C VAL A 454 37.05 -10.53 11.21
N GLU A 455 36.58 -9.33 11.54
CA GLU A 455 35.26 -9.13 12.10
C GLU A 455 34.27 -8.80 10.99
N VAL A 456 33.23 -9.62 10.86
CA VAL A 456 32.10 -9.40 9.96
C VAL A 456 31.05 -8.60 10.72
N VAL A 457 30.87 -7.34 10.35
CA VAL A 457 29.83 -6.49 10.92
C VAL A 457 28.55 -6.63 10.09
N VAL A 458 27.58 -7.36 10.63
CA VAL A 458 26.28 -7.63 10.00
C VAL A 458 25.31 -6.52 10.39
N LEU A 459 24.71 -5.87 9.39
CA LEU A 459 23.76 -4.77 9.57
C LEU A 459 22.34 -5.26 9.27
N GLN A 460 21.46 -5.11 10.25
CA GLN A 460 20.01 -5.23 10.09
C GLN A 460 19.41 -3.87 10.38
N MET A 461 18.72 -3.27 9.43
CA MET A 461 18.16 -1.93 9.48
C MET A 461 16.65 -2.05 9.60
N THR A 462 16.07 -1.54 10.69
CA THR A 462 14.63 -1.64 10.90
C THR A 462 14.07 -0.45 11.64
N ILE A 463 12.80 -0.17 11.37
CA ILE A 463 11.98 0.80 12.10
C ILE A 463 10.99 0.12 13.04
N SER A 464 10.90 -1.21 12.98
CA SER A 464 10.02 -2.02 13.83
C SER A 464 10.63 -2.19 15.22
N LEU A 465 9.77 -2.22 16.25
CA LEU A 465 10.15 -2.57 17.62
C LEU A 465 10.62 -4.00 17.76
N THR A 466 10.11 -4.89 16.92
CA THR A 466 10.33 -6.32 17.03
C THR A 466 10.82 -6.85 15.69
N HIS A 467 11.97 -7.52 15.71
CA HIS A 467 12.54 -8.11 14.53
C HIS A 467 12.83 -9.59 14.77
N LYS A 468 12.69 -10.43 13.74
CA LYS A 468 13.02 -11.85 13.80
C LYS A 468 14.05 -12.22 12.74
N GLY A 469 15.11 -12.91 13.14
CA GLY A 469 16.01 -13.54 12.18
C GLY A 469 15.35 -14.74 11.49
N SER A 470 15.89 -15.15 10.34
CA SER A 470 15.45 -16.34 9.60
C SER A 470 16.57 -17.40 9.54
N VAL A 471 16.20 -18.69 9.60
CA VAL A 471 17.14 -19.83 9.56
C VAL A 471 17.96 -19.83 8.28
N LYS A 472 17.34 -19.43 7.16
CA LYS A 472 18.00 -19.28 5.86
C LYS A 472 19.16 -18.26 5.94
N GLY A 473 19.00 -17.22 6.76
CA GLY A 473 20.02 -16.20 6.98
C GLY A 473 21.27 -16.73 7.70
N PHE A 474 21.09 -17.59 8.70
CA PHE A 474 22.23 -18.24 9.36
C PHE A 474 23.01 -19.18 8.46
N ALA A 475 22.31 -19.97 7.64
CA ALA A 475 22.96 -20.80 6.63
C ALA A 475 23.77 -19.98 5.62
N PHE A 476 23.37 -18.73 5.37
CA PHE A 476 24.18 -17.80 4.58
C PHE A 476 25.43 -17.34 5.34
N LEU A 477 25.32 -16.93 6.61
CA LEU A 477 26.46 -16.45 7.39
C LEU A 477 27.54 -17.52 7.62
N GLU A 478 27.15 -18.79 7.79
CA GLU A 478 28.13 -19.90 7.85
C GLU A 478 28.89 -20.05 6.52
N ARG A 479 28.19 -19.99 5.39
CA ARG A 479 28.85 -20.01 4.07
C ARG A 479 29.77 -18.80 3.87
N LEU A 480 29.37 -17.63 4.37
CA LEU A 480 30.22 -16.43 4.35
C LEU A 480 31.48 -16.64 5.19
N LYS A 481 31.35 -17.24 6.38
CA LYS A 481 32.50 -17.60 7.23
C LYS A 481 33.46 -18.53 6.50
N ASP A 482 32.96 -19.63 5.93
CA ASP A 482 33.77 -20.60 5.19
C ASP A 482 34.46 -19.95 3.98
N TRP A 483 33.74 -19.09 3.27
CA TRP A 483 34.30 -18.33 2.15
C TRP A 483 35.45 -17.42 2.59
N LEU A 484 35.24 -16.61 3.64
CA LEU A 484 36.25 -15.74 4.20
C LEU A 484 37.46 -16.53 4.71
N GLN A 485 37.24 -17.70 5.33
CA GLN A 485 38.31 -18.60 5.77
C GLN A 485 39.16 -19.02 4.58
N SER A 486 38.53 -19.43 3.48
CA SER A 486 39.22 -19.82 2.25
C SER A 486 40.05 -18.67 1.65
N LEU A 487 39.58 -17.42 1.76
CA LEU A 487 40.34 -16.25 1.31
C LEU A 487 41.54 -15.99 2.20
N THR A 488 41.38 -16.12 3.53
CA THR A 488 42.49 -15.93 4.47
C THR A 488 43.56 -17.02 4.30
N ASP A 489 43.17 -18.27 4.07
CA ASP A 489 44.09 -19.39 3.86
C ASP A 489 44.93 -19.23 2.59
N LYS A 490 44.33 -18.68 1.52
CA LYS A 490 45.05 -18.34 0.28
C LYS A 490 46.06 -17.21 0.47
N ARG A 491 45.83 -16.33 1.44
CA ARG A 491 46.71 -15.20 1.77
C ARG A 491 47.95 -15.65 2.56
N ILE A 492 47.87 -16.78 3.27
CA ILE A 492 48.99 -17.38 3.99
C ILE A 492 49.99 -17.94 2.98
N GLY A 493 51.04 -17.15 2.71
CA GLY A 493 52.14 -17.57 1.84
C GLY A 493 52.96 -18.74 2.42
N PRO A 494 53.82 -19.38 1.61
CA PRO A 494 54.69 -20.47 2.07
C PRO A 494 55.62 -20.07 3.22
N ALA A 495 56.00 -18.78 3.29
CA ALA A 495 56.85 -18.24 4.33
C ALA A 495 56.15 -18.22 5.71
N ASP A 496 54.88 -17.81 5.74
CA ASP A 496 54.07 -17.78 6.98
C ASP A 496 53.85 -19.16 7.56
N LYS A 497 53.69 -20.18 6.71
CA LYS A 497 53.58 -21.58 7.15
C LYS A 497 54.83 -22.05 7.88
N ARG A 498 56.01 -21.52 7.56
CA ARG A 498 57.27 -21.85 8.26
C ARG A 498 57.36 -21.20 9.64
N GLN A 499 56.72 -20.04 9.83
CA GLN A 499 56.75 -19.30 11.09
C GLN A 499 55.71 -19.77 12.12
N LYS A 500 54.89 -20.80 11.81
CA LYS A 500 53.80 -21.28 12.68
C LYS A 500 52.89 -20.15 13.18
N LEU A 501 52.61 -19.17 12.33
CA LEU A 501 51.72 -18.07 12.68
C LEU A 501 50.30 -18.60 12.97
N THR A 502 49.60 -17.95 13.88
CA THR A 502 48.22 -18.31 14.24
C THR A 502 47.32 -18.26 13.01
N ALA A 503 46.35 -19.18 12.98
CA ALA A 503 45.30 -19.18 11.96
C ALA A 503 44.46 -17.89 12.08
N TRP A 504 43.91 -17.44 10.95
CA TRP A 504 43.02 -16.29 10.96
C TRP A 504 41.78 -16.59 11.79
N ARG A 505 41.35 -15.62 12.60
CA ARG A 505 40.11 -15.69 13.38
C ARG A 505 39.03 -14.91 12.66
N ILE A 506 37.89 -15.55 12.43
CA ILE A 506 36.69 -14.89 11.89
C ILE A 506 35.65 -14.79 12.99
N SER A 507 35.19 -13.58 13.27
CA SER A 507 34.13 -13.29 14.24
C SER A 507 33.00 -12.50 13.60
N PHE A 508 31.81 -12.58 14.17
CA PHE A 508 30.64 -11.82 13.71
C PHE A 508 30.26 -10.78 14.76
N SER A 509 29.64 -9.70 14.33
CA SER A 509 29.21 -8.57 15.14
C SER A 509 27.90 -8.07 14.58
N TYR A 510 26.81 -8.26 15.30
CA TYR A 510 25.48 -7.96 14.78
C TYR A 510 25.05 -6.58 15.24
N ARG A 511 24.64 -5.75 14.29
CA ARG A 511 24.20 -4.39 14.54
C ARG A 511 22.79 -4.21 14.03
N LEU A 512 21.87 -4.05 14.96
CA LEU A 512 20.52 -3.61 14.68
C LEU A 512 20.53 -2.08 14.57
N VAL A 513 20.46 -1.55 13.37
CA VAL A 513 20.40 -0.11 13.11
C VAL A 513 18.95 0.32 13.19
N VAL A 514 18.65 1.28 14.07
CA VAL A 514 17.28 1.73 14.36
C VAL A 514 17.22 3.25 14.40
N PRO A 515 16.06 3.86 14.08
CA PRO A 515 15.92 5.30 14.23
C PRO A 515 16.02 5.71 15.69
N ARG A 516 16.43 6.96 15.94
CA ARG A 516 16.40 7.51 17.29
C ARG A 516 14.94 7.69 17.70
N PRO A 517 14.51 7.09 18.82
CA PRO A 517 13.13 7.22 19.27
C PRO A 517 12.82 8.67 19.68
N THR A 518 11.59 9.11 19.40
CA THR A 518 11.07 10.42 19.83
C THR A 518 10.57 10.44 21.28
N GLY A 519 10.39 9.27 21.90
CA GLY A 519 10.00 9.11 23.30
C GLY A 519 11.11 8.57 24.19
N ASP A 520 10.94 8.73 25.51
CA ASP A 520 11.87 8.17 26.49
C ASP A 520 11.75 6.65 26.56
N ASN A 521 12.90 5.96 26.57
CA ASN A 521 13.05 4.53 26.84
C ASN A 521 12.29 3.59 25.88
N VAL A 522 12.50 3.73 24.57
CA VAL A 522 12.02 2.74 23.61
C VAL A 522 12.93 1.51 23.63
N THR A 523 12.31 0.33 23.77
CA THR A 523 13.01 -0.95 23.77
C THR A 523 12.79 -1.65 22.45
N PHE A 524 13.87 -1.89 21.72
CA PHE A 524 13.84 -2.74 20.54
C PHE A 524 14.18 -4.16 20.96
N THR A 525 13.49 -5.12 20.36
CA THR A 525 13.72 -6.55 20.58
C THR A 525 14.05 -7.23 19.27
N TRP A 526 15.04 -8.11 19.33
CA TRP A 526 15.44 -8.93 18.20
C TRP A 526 15.51 -10.38 18.63
N SER A 527 14.75 -11.24 17.98
CA SER A 527 14.81 -12.68 18.22
C SER A 527 15.55 -13.39 17.09
N PHE A 528 16.53 -14.21 17.42
CA PHE A 528 17.12 -15.15 16.47
C PHE A 528 16.34 -16.48 16.47
N PRO A 529 16.26 -17.16 15.32
CA PRO A 529 15.63 -18.47 15.23
C PRO A 529 16.54 -19.53 15.85
N GLY A 530 16.05 -20.20 16.90
CA GLY A 530 16.75 -21.33 17.54
C GLY A 530 17.98 -20.95 18.39
N GLN A 531 18.86 -21.93 18.64
CA GLN A 531 20.14 -21.69 19.30
C GLN A 531 21.09 -20.97 18.33
N PHE A 532 21.53 -19.78 18.73
CA PHE A 532 22.52 -18.99 18.02
C PHE A 532 23.78 -19.84 17.79
N PRO A 533 24.15 -20.17 16.53
CA PRO A 533 25.30 -21.03 16.30
C PRO A 533 26.54 -20.39 16.92
N ALA A 534 27.23 -21.12 17.79
CA ALA A 534 28.41 -20.59 18.50
C ALA A 534 29.49 -20.09 17.51
N SER A 535 29.53 -20.67 16.32
CA SER A 535 30.37 -20.33 15.17
C SER A 535 30.18 -18.90 14.65
N ILE A 536 29.00 -18.32 14.84
CA ILE A 536 28.65 -16.95 14.45
C ILE A 536 28.23 -16.12 15.66
N ALA A 537 28.59 -16.53 16.88
CA ALA A 537 28.26 -15.79 18.08
C ALA A 537 29.05 -14.47 18.15
N GLY A 538 28.33 -13.36 18.11
CA GLY A 538 28.87 -12.00 18.15
C GLY A 538 28.12 -11.11 19.15
N PRO A 539 28.72 -9.99 19.59
CA PRO A 539 27.95 -8.98 20.31
C PRO A 539 26.81 -8.50 19.40
N VAL A 540 25.61 -8.41 19.98
CA VAL A 540 24.48 -7.72 19.38
C VAL A 540 24.52 -6.30 19.90
N SER A 541 24.41 -5.32 19.02
CA SER A 541 24.34 -3.91 19.42
C SER A 541 23.24 -3.18 18.66
N ILE A 542 22.67 -2.16 19.29
CA ILE A 542 21.74 -1.24 18.64
C ILE A 542 22.54 -0.01 18.23
N GLN A 543 22.41 0.39 16.97
CA GLN A 543 23.04 1.58 16.44
C GLN A 543 21.95 2.63 16.13
N PRO A 544 21.77 3.64 16.99
CA PRO A 544 20.84 4.72 16.71
C PRO A 544 21.36 5.59 15.57
N VAL A 545 20.44 6.25 14.86
CA VAL A 545 20.77 7.23 13.82
C VAL A 545 20.12 8.59 14.14
N SER A 546 20.71 9.70 13.70
CA SER A 546 20.24 11.07 13.99
C SER A 546 18.79 11.34 13.58
N SER A 547 18.24 10.58 12.65
CA SER A 547 16.84 10.68 12.23
C SER A 547 15.88 10.27 13.35
N GLN A 548 14.95 11.17 13.66
CA GLN A 548 13.82 10.89 14.53
C GLN A 548 12.70 10.30 13.69
N LEU A 549 12.36 9.03 13.93
CA LEU A 549 11.14 8.40 13.42
C LEU A 549 10.26 8.01 14.61
N PRO A 550 8.92 8.15 14.53
CA PRO A 550 8.04 7.48 15.47
C PRO A 550 8.27 5.99 15.32
N VAL A 551 8.46 5.32 16.45
CA VAL A 551 8.74 3.90 16.44
C VAL A 551 7.43 3.14 16.24
N LEU A 552 7.40 2.24 15.26
CA LEU A 552 6.18 1.57 14.85
C LEU A 552 6.01 0.25 15.62
N SER A 553 4.89 0.12 16.33
CA SER A 553 4.44 -1.13 16.94
C SER A 553 3.68 -1.97 15.92
N THR A 554 4.35 -2.36 14.85
CA THR A 554 3.74 -3.25 13.86
C THR A 554 4.21 -4.67 14.11
N GLU A 555 3.31 -5.52 14.60
CA GLU A 555 3.43 -6.97 14.43
C GLU A 555 3.18 -7.27 12.95
N GLU A 556 4.16 -7.00 12.09
CA GLU A 556 4.14 -7.57 10.74
C GLU A 556 4.48 -9.06 10.86
N ASP A 557 3.55 -9.91 10.45
CA ASP A 557 3.74 -11.35 10.39
C ASP A 557 4.66 -11.70 9.20
N GLU A 558 5.95 -11.40 9.35
CA GLU A 558 7.00 -11.67 8.34
C GLU A 558 7.17 -13.18 8.05
N SER A 559 6.57 -14.06 8.85
CA SER A 559 6.61 -15.51 8.66
C SER A 559 6.11 -15.95 7.28
N LEU A 560 5.26 -15.14 6.64
CA LEU A 560 4.70 -15.42 5.30
C LEU A 560 5.70 -15.23 4.14
N LEU A 561 6.84 -14.56 4.35
CA LEU A 561 7.83 -14.32 3.29
C LEU A 561 8.82 -15.49 3.11
N ASP A 562 9.04 -16.31 4.14
CA ASP A 562 10.04 -17.37 4.12
C ASP A 562 9.65 -18.57 3.22
N GLU A 563 8.36 -18.78 2.93
CA GLU A 563 7.85 -19.93 2.15
C GLU A 563 7.70 -19.69 0.63
N VAL A 564 7.86 -18.45 0.13
CA VAL A 564 7.55 -18.11 -1.27
C VAL A 564 8.80 -18.02 -2.18
N SER A 565 9.98 -18.33 -1.65
CA SER A 565 11.28 -18.08 -2.31
C SER A 565 12.02 -19.34 -2.78
N ASP A 566 11.29 -20.31 -3.34
CA ASP A 566 11.86 -21.47 -4.05
C ASP A 566 11.77 -21.30 -5.58
#